data_AF-A0A0B0S7F2-F1
#
_entry.id   AF-A0A0B0S7F2-F1
#
_cell.length_a   1.000
_cell.length_b   1.000
_cell.length_c   1.000
_cell.angle_alpha   90.00
_cell.angle_beta   90.00
_cell.angle_gamma   90.00
#
_symmetry.space_group_name_H-M   'P 1'
#
loop_
_entity.id
_entity.type
_entity.pdbx_description
1 polymer ?
#
loop_
_entity_poly.entity_id
_entity_poly.type
_entity_poly.pdbx_seq_one_letter_code
_entity_poly.pdbx_strand_id
1 'polypeptide(L)'
;MVRGALAAGSARVSEMVASLPSPLQNRFHQAKALYRFLSNPRVEAEALLDRVYQESATALEGEEVLVLLDLSPVAKPYARALEGIARVGKDRRPGYELLTALGLDPAGRLALGYAHLVAYGERGFASLPKEVEGAIEAARERLGGVGRRLVYVADRGFDDRKVFGQVLALGEEFVVRVYRDRKLGEGGSLAKVASSLALPCGEEVELRVGGRYQRVRLHFGWREVEVEGRRLHLVVCRVPALGRRGEWWLLTSLPVRGREEAAQVVEAYRRRWEVERFFRLLKTGLGLETFQVRGLARIRKVVAVLLGLAVFLWEVERLGDPFKGFLLQLGGKLGLPSERDGPYLLLRGLVRLLNYEVTQELLKQAKGGRGRSFG
;
A
#
# COMPACT_ATOMS: atom_id res chain seq x y z
N MET A 1 -10.88 -0.06 -19.25
CA MET A 1 -10.04 -0.94 -18.40
C MET A 1 -10.43 -0.83 -16.92
N VAL A 2 -10.38 0.37 -16.32
CA VAL A 2 -10.76 0.65 -14.91
C VAL A 2 -12.09 0.01 -14.49
N ARG A 3 -13.20 0.34 -15.17
CA ARG A 3 -14.54 -0.25 -14.90
C ARG A 3 -14.56 -1.78 -14.96
N GLY A 4 -13.84 -2.36 -15.93
CA GLY A 4 -13.79 -3.82 -16.11
C GLY A 4 -12.96 -4.52 -15.03
N ALA A 5 -11.80 -3.95 -14.67
CA ALA A 5 -10.98 -4.45 -13.56
C ALA A 5 -11.74 -4.42 -12.24
N LEU A 6 -12.48 -3.34 -12.01
CA LEU A 6 -13.31 -3.18 -10.83
C LEU A 6 -14.48 -4.16 -10.80
N ALA A 7 -15.27 -4.25 -11.87
CA ALA A 7 -16.43 -5.15 -11.96
C ALA A 7 -16.04 -6.64 -11.94
N ALA A 8 -14.87 -7.00 -12.49
CA ALA A 8 -14.35 -8.36 -12.45
C ALA A 8 -13.64 -8.71 -11.14
N GLY A 9 -13.17 -7.72 -10.37
CA GLY A 9 -12.27 -7.94 -9.23
C GLY A 9 -10.98 -8.68 -9.64
N SER A 10 -10.49 -8.44 -10.87
CA SER A 10 -9.45 -9.25 -11.48
C SER A 10 -8.50 -8.45 -12.36
N ALA A 11 -7.23 -8.86 -12.37
CA ALA A 11 -6.19 -8.35 -13.22
C ALA A 11 -6.10 -9.04 -14.59
N ARG A 12 -7.05 -9.94 -14.93
CA ARG A 12 -7.09 -10.65 -16.22
C ARG A 12 -7.93 -9.90 -17.25
N VAL A 13 -7.32 -9.54 -18.38
CA VAL A 13 -7.98 -8.77 -19.46
C VAL A 13 -9.27 -9.42 -19.95
N SER A 14 -9.31 -10.75 -20.06
CA SER A 14 -10.51 -11.49 -20.48
C SER A 14 -11.67 -11.32 -19.51
N GLU A 15 -11.40 -11.41 -18.20
CA GLU A 15 -12.40 -11.21 -17.14
C GLU A 15 -12.83 -9.75 -17.08
N MET A 16 -11.90 -8.80 -17.19
CA MET A 16 -12.21 -7.36 -17.25
C MET A 16 -13.21 -7.05 -18.37
N VAL A 17 -12.98 -7.59 -19.57
CA VAL A 17 -13.85 -7.36 -20.73
C VAL A 17 -15.18 -8.07 -20.58
N ALA A 18 -15.19 -9.27 -19.99
CA ALA A 18 -16.43 -10.01 -19.76
C ALA A 18 -17.40 -9.28 -18.81
N SER A 19 -16.88 -8.43 -17.93
CA SER A 19 -17.63 -7.64 -16.95
C SER A 19 -18.00 -6.23 -17.42
N LEU A 20 -17.55 -5.78 -18.60
CA LEU A 20 -17.95 -4.49 -19.14
C LEU A 20 -19.35 -4.55 -19.77
N PRO A 21 -20.15 -3.46 -19.68
CA PRO A 21 -21.37 -3.37 -20.46
C PRO A 21 -21.03 -3.43 -21.94
N SER A 22 -21.95 -3.98 -22.75
CA SER A 22 -21.74 -4.22 -24.18
C SER A 22 -22.52 -3.24 -25.08
N PRO A 23 -22.26 -1.93 -25.07
CA PRO A 23 -22.69 -1.05 -26.17
C PRO A 23 -21.68 -1.05 -27.34
N LEU A 24 -20.43 -1.47 -27.10
CA LEU A 24 -19.38 -1.52 -28.13
C LEU A 24 -19.20 -2.97 -28.59
N GLN A 25 -19.18 -3.18 -29.92
CA GLN A 25 -18.99 -4.44 -30.64
C GLN A 25 -18.21 -5.57 -29.93
N ASN A 26 -18.55 -6.82 -30.28
CA ASN A 26 -17.82 -8.08 -30.07
C ASN A 26 -16.73 -8.05 -28.97
N ARG A 27 -16.95 -8.76 -27.86
CA ARG A 27 -16.01 -8.89 -26.72
C ARG A 27 -14.56 -9.18 -27.15
N PHE A 28 -14.37 -9.94 -28.23
CA PHE A 28 -13.05 -10.19 -28.80
C PHE A 28 -12.33 -8.89 -29.24
N HIS A 29 -13.04 -7.97 -29.90
CA HIS A 29 -12.50 -6.68 -30.31
C HIS A 29 -12.15 -5.79 -29.12
N GLN A 30 -12.97 -5.81 -28.06
CA GLN A 30 -12.67 -5.09 -26.83
C GLN A 30 -11.41 -5.65 -26.13
N ALA A 31 -11.28 -6.98 -26.03
CA ALA A 31 -10.08 -7.61 -25.51
C ALA A 31 -8.85 -7.23 -26.34
N LYS A 32 -8.96 -7.27 -27.68
CA LYS A 32 -7.89 -6.84 -28.59
C LYS A 32 -7.53 -5.37 -28.39
N ALA A 33 -8.51 -4.48 -28.16
CA ALA A 33 -8.26 -3.07 -27.87
C ALA A 33 -7.54 -2.87 -26.54
N LEU A 34 -7.94 -3.57 -25.47
CA LEU A 34 -7.23 -3.52 -24.18
C LEU A 34 -5.80 -4.04 -24.30
N TYR A 35 -5.58 -5.16 -25.00
CA TYR A 35 -4.22 -5.66 -25.25
C TYR A 35 -3.38 -4.67 -26.07
N ARG A 36 -3.96 -4.00 -27.07
CA ARG A 36 -3.28 -2.95 -27.85
C ARG A 36 -2.92 -1.75 -26.97
N PHE A 37 -3.83 -1.29 -26.11
CA PHE A 37 -3.57 -0.23 -25.15
C PHE A 37 -2.40 -0.60 -24.22
N LEU A 38 -2.42 -1.79 -23.63
CA LEU A 38 -1.33 -2.25 -22.77
C LEU A 38 0.00 -2.34 -23.53
N SER A 39 -0.04 -2.71 -24.81
CA SER A 39 1.15 -2.84 -25.66
C SER A 39 1.60 -1.51 -26.27
N ASN A 40 0.87 -0.41 -26.07
CA ASN A 40 1.17 0.87 -26.70
C ASN A 40 2.41 1.52 -26.04
N PRO A 41 3.53 1.71 -26.77
CA PRO A 41 4.74 2.32 -26.22
C PRO A 41 4.62 3.83 -26.00
N ARG A 42 3.51 4.46 -26.39
CA ARG A 42 3.25 5.88 -26.12
C ARG A 42 2.60 6.14 -24.76
N VAL A 43 2.28 5.07 -24.02
CA VAL A 43 1.61 5.15 -22.72
C VAL A 43 2.49 4.43 -21.72
N GLU A 44 3.22 5.18 -20.90
CA GLU A 44 4.01 4.62 -19.81
C GLU A 44 3.12 4.31 -18.59
N ALA A 45 3.57 3.41 -17.72
CA ALA A 45 2.78 3.01 -16.55
C ALA A 45 2.68 4.14 -15.52
N GLU A 46 3.76 4.91 -15.39
CA GLU A 46 3.91 6.07 -14.53
C GLU A 46 2.90 7.16 -14.93
N ALA A 47 2.76 7.41 -16.24
CA ALA A 47 1.80 8.37 -16.78
C ALA A 47 0.33 8.03 -16.45
N LEU A 48 0.02 6.74 -16.21
CA LEU A 48 -1.33 6.34 -15.76
C LEU A 48 -1.59 6.70 -14.29
N LEU A 49 -0.54 6.95 -13.52
CA LEU A 49 -0.61 7.30 -12.12
C LEU A 49 -0.47 8.81 -11.87
N ASP A 50 -0.01 9.62 -12.83
CA ASP A 50 0.19 11.07 -12.67
C ASP A 50 -1.00 11.78 -12.01
N ARG A 51 -2.21 11.53 -12.51
CA ARG A 51 -3.42 12.12 -11.92
C ARG A 51 -3.72 11.56 -10.52
N VAL A 52 -3.44 10.28 -10.28
CA VAL A 52 -3.61 9.67 -8.96
C VAL A 52 -2.63 10.26 -7.95
N TYR A 53 -1.37 10.44 -8.34
CA TYR A 53 -0.34 11.10 -7.53
C TYR A 53 -0.81 12.51 -7.12
N GLN A 54 -1.22 13.33 -8.09
CA GLN A 54 -1.67 14.70 -7.85
C GLN A 54 -2.91 14.76 -6.94
N GLU A 55 -3.99 14.09 -7.32
CA GLU A 55 -5.27 14.20 -6.61
C GLU A 55 -5.19 13.63 -5.19
N SER A 56 -4.51 12.49 -5.02
CA SER A 56 -4.39 11.89 -3.70
C SER A 56 -3.49 12.70 -2.77
N ALA A 57 -2.45 13.35 -3.28
CA ALA A 57 -1.62 14.27 -2.50
C ALA A 57 -2.35 15.57 -2.13
N THR A 58 -3.16 16.13 -3.03
CA THR A 58 -4.01 17.30 -2.76
C THR A 58 -5.05 17.00 -1.68
N ALA A 59 -5.59 15.77 -1.65
CA ALA A 59 -6.58 15.36 -0.65
C ALA A 59 -6.02 15.18 0.77
N LEU A 60 -4.70 15.10 0.96
CA LEU A 60 -4.10 14.97 2.29
C LEU A 60 -4.34 16.22 3.14
N GLU A 61 -4.73 16.03 4.39
CA GLU A 61 -4.80 17.10 5.40
C GLU A 61 -3.65 17.02 6.41
N GLY A 62 -3.51 18.07 7.22
CA GLY A 62 -2.50 18.13 8.27
C GLY A 62 -1.12 18.57 7.78
N GLU A 63 -0.33 19.06 8.74
CA GLU A 63 1.04 19.52 8.54
C GLU A 63 2.05 18.36 8.56
N GLU A 64 1.69 17.24 9.21
CA GLU A 64 2.52 16.03 9.28
C GLU A 64 1.85 14.87 8.55
N VAL A 65 2.60 14.22 7.67
CA VAL A 65 2.17 13.05 6.91
C VAL A 65 3.16 11.92 7.12
N LEU A 66 2.66 10.73 7.47
CA LEU A 66 3.49 9.54 7.53
C LEU A 66 3.73 9.03 6.11
N VAL A 67 4.98 8.76 5.74
CA VAL A 67 5.32 8.12 4.46
C VAL A 67 5.63 6.65 4.74
N LEU A 68 4.66 5.79 4.48
CA LEU A 68 4.78 4.34 4.67
C LEU A 68 5.59 3.74 3.52
N LEU A 69 6.86 3.44 3.79
CA LEU A 69 7.78 2.83 2.84
C LEU A 69 7.77 1.31 3.05
N ASP A 70 7.31 0.57 2.03
CA ASP A 70 7.19 -0.88 2.14
C ASP A 70 7.33 -1.59 0.78
N LEU A 71 7.69 -2.87 0.83
CA LEU A 71 7.80 -3.79 -0.29
C LEU A 71 6.78 -4.91 -0.17
N SER A 72 6.13 -5.24 -1.29
CA SER A 72 5.21 -6.37 -1.35
C SER A 72 5.54 -7.32 -2.48
N PRO A 73 5.79 -8.61 -2.20
CA PRO A 73 6.07 -9.57 -3.27
C PRO A 73 4.79 -9.84 -4.05
N VAL A 74 4.82 -9.68 -5.37
CA VAL A 74 3.75 -10.05 -6.29
C VAL A 74 4.09 -11.44 -6.85
N ALA A 75 3.57 -12.48 -6.19
CA ALA A 75 3.96 -13.86 -6.46
C ALA A 75 3.26 -14.43 -7.70
N LYS A 76 4.02 -15.22 -8.47
CA LYS A 76 3.60 -15.93 -9.68
C LYS A 76 4.11 -17.38 -9.65
N PRO A 77 3.62 -18.21 -8.71
CA PRO A 77 4.19 -19.53 -8.42
C PRO A 77 4.25 -20.47 -9.64
N TYR A 78 3.33 -20.31 -10.60
CA TYR A 78 3.23 -21.15 -11.79
C TYR A 78 3.80 -20.50 -13.06
N ALA A 79 4.35 -19.29 -12.97
CA ALA A 79 4.87 -18.59 -14.13
C ALA A 79 6.25 -19.14 -14.54
N ARG A 80 6.41 -19.40 -15.85
CA ARG A 80 7.68 -19.84 -16.44
C ARG A 80 8.29 -18.85 -17.45
N ALA A 81 7.50 -17.91 -17.95
CA ALA A 81 7.86 -17.07 -19.10
C ALA A 81 7.34 -15.63 -18.99
N LEU A 82 7.28 -15.07 -17.78
CA LEU A 82 7.02 -13.65 -17.59
C LEU A 82 8.35 -12.87 -17.70
N GLU A 83 8.33 -11.74 -18.39
CA GLU A 83 9.53 -10.92 -18.59
C GLU A 83 10.03 -10.31 -17.28
N GLY A 84 11.34 -10.37 -17.03
CA GLY A 84 11.97 -9.82 -15.82
C GLY A 84 11.62 -10.53 -14.50
N ILE A 85 10.96 -11.70 -14.57
CA ILE A 85 10.57 -12.47 -13.39
C ILE A 85 11.79 -12.94 -12.60
N ALA A 86 11.72 -12.83 -11.29
CA ALA A 86 12.79 -13.25 -10.39
C ALA A 86 12.24 -13.90 -9.12
N ARG A 87 13.13 -14.28 -8.20
CA ARG A 87 12.77 -14.87 -6.90
C ARG A 87 12.52 -13.74 -5.90
N VAL A 88 11.30 -13.66 -5.37
CA VAL A 88 10.82 -12.54 -4.54
C VAL A 88 10.21 -13.02 -3.22
N GLY A 89 10.15 -12.11 -2.25
CA GLY A 89 9.69 -12.38 -0.89
C GLY A 89 10.56 -13.38 -0.13
N LYS A 90 10.15 -13.65 1.13
CA LYS A 90 10.87 -14.58 2.03
C LYS A 90 10.89 -16.02 1.51
N ASP A 91 9.80 -16.43 0.88
CA ASP A 91 9.63 -17.78 0.32
C ASP A 91 10.34 -17.97 -1.03
N ARG A 92 11.01 -16.93 -1.55
CA ARG A 92 11.70 -16.95 -2.86
C ARG A 92 10.81 -17.50 -3.97
N ARG A 93 9.56 -17.05 -4.05
CA ARG A 93 8.63 -17.46 -5.11
C ARG A 93 8.95 -16.69 -6.40
N PRO A 94 8.75 -17.27 -7.60
CA PRO A 94 8.84 -16.49 -8.83
C PRO A 94 7.86 -15.32 -8.80
N GLY A 95 8.26 -14.12 -9.22
CA GLY A 95 7.43 -12.92 -9.18
C GLY A 95 8.22 -11.62 -9.31
N TYR A 96 7.65 -10.56 -8.75
CA TYR A 96 8.16 -9.18 -8.73
C TYR A 96 8.04 -8.59 -7.32
N GLU A 97 8.70 -7.46 -7.05
CA GLU A 97 8.47 -6.69 -5.81
C GLU A 97 7.73 -5.39 -6.16
N LEU A 98 6.64 -5.11 -5.47
CA LEU A 98 5.97 -3.81 -5.54
C LEU A 98 6.56 -2.92 -4.44
N LEU A 99 7.36 -1.93 -4.82
CA LEU A 99 7.87 -0.88 -3.92
C LEU A 99 6.87 0.27 -3.90
N THR A 100 6.44 0.67 -2.71
CA THR A 100 5.57 1.84 -2.54
C THR A 100 6.07 2.76 -1.43
N ALA A 101 5.88 4.06 -1.64
CA ALA A 101 5.88 5.07 -0.59
C ALA A 101 4.47 5.69 -0.56
N LEU A 102 3.71 5.40 0.50
CA LEU A 102 2.32 5.86 0.66
C LEU A 102 2.24 6.95 1.72
N GLY A 103 1.73 8.12 1.37
CA GLY A 103 1.38 9.16 2.35
C GLY A 103 0.15 8.75 3.14
N LEU A 104 0.18 8.94 4.45
CA LEU A 104 -0.95 8.71 5.36
C LEU A 104 -1.09 9.92 6.28
N ASP A 105 -2.17 10.68 6.10
CA ASP A 105 -2.47 11.84 6.93
C ASP A 105 -3.05 11.43 8.30
N PRO A 106 -3.25 12.35 9.27
CA PRO A 106 -3.84 12.01 10.57
C PRO A 106 -5.27 11.42 10.48
N ALA A 107 -6.08 11.82 9.50
CA ALA A 107 -7.42 11.28 9.27
C ALA A 107 -7.42 9.85 8.68
N GLY A 108 -6.26 9.40 8.17
CA GLY A 108 -6.05 8.10 7.57
C GLY A 108 -6.41 8.02 6.09
N ARG A 109 -6.52 9.16 5.39
CA ARG A 109 -6.49 9.19 3.92
C ARG A 109 -5.11 8.81 3.43
N LEU A 110 -5.08 8.21 2.24
CA LEU A 110 -3.88 7.63 1.66
C LEU A 110 -3.56 8.32 0.34
N ALA A 111 -2.32 8.78 0.20
CA ALA A 111 -1.79 9.29 -1.04
C ALA A 111 -0.72 8.36 -1.61
N LEU A 112 -0.69 8.24 -2.93
CA LEU A 112 0.41 7.60 -3.61
C LEU A 112 1.56 8.62 -3.68
N GLY A 113 2.72 8.33 -3.10
CA GLY A 113 3.94 9.13 -3.28
C GLY A 113 4.87 8.48 -4.29
N TYR A 114 5.01 7.17 -4.23
CA TYR A 114 5.76 6.37 -5.19
C TYR A 114 5.13 4.98 -5.31
N ALA A 115 5.17 4.42 -6.52
CA ALA A 115 4.84 3.02 -6.74
C ALA A 115 5.56 2.51 -7.99
N HIS A 116 6.34 1.44 -7.82
CA HIS A 116 7.02 0.80 -8.93
C HIS A 116 7.06 -0.72 -8.75
N LEU A 117 6.73 -1.44 -9.82
CA LEU A 117 6.90 -2.89 -9.86
C LEU A 117 8.34 -3.20 -10.28
N VAL A 118 9.18 -3.52 -9.31
CA VAL A 118 10.58 -3.87 -9.46
C VAL A 118 10.68 -5.28 -10.05
N ALA A 119 11.34 -5.35 -11.21
CA ALA A 119 11.65 -6.58 -11.92
C ALA A 119 13.17 -6.80 -11.93
N TYR A 120 13.68 -7.62 -11.01
CA TYR A 120 15.12 -7.86 -10.87
C TYR A 120 15.80 -8.43 -12.14
N GLY A 121 15.03 -9.12 -13.00
CA GLY A 121 15.53 -9.65 -14.27
C GLY A 121 15.47 -8.66 -15.43
N GLU A 122 15.03 -7.42 -15.22
CA GLU A 122 14.99 -6.39 -16.25
C GLU A 122 16.39 -5.91 -16.61
N ARG A 123 16.64 -5.72 -17.92
CA ARG A 123 17.89 -5.12 -18.38
C ARG A 123 17.97 -3.66 -17.90
N GLY A 124 19.06 -3.32 -17.22
CA GLY A 124 19.28 -1.96 -16.71
C GLY A 124 18.78 -1.74 -15.28
N PHE A 125 18.20 -2.76 -14.63
CA PHE A 125 17.92 -2.71 -13.20
C PHE A 125 19.24 -2.52 -12.42
N ALA A 126 19.34 -1.41 -11.68
CA ALA A 126 20.54 -1.07 -10.93
C ALA A 126 20.62 -1.87 -9.62
N SER A 127 19.72 -1.59 -8.68
CA SER A 127 19.61 -2.29 -7.40
C SER A 127 18.36 -1.84 -6.64
N LEU A 128 17.89 -2.66 -5.69
CA LEU A 128 16.76 -2.29 -4.84
C LEU A 128 17.06 -1.06 -3.96
N PRO A 129 18.26 -0.90 -3.35
CA PRO A 129 18.60 0.35 -2.67
C PRO A 129 18.46 1.60 -3.55
N LYS A 130 18.81 1.51 -4.84
CA LYS A 130 18.65 2.65 -5.77
C LYS A 130 17.18 2.97 -6.06
N GLU A 131 16.33 1.95 -6.17
CA GLU A 131 14.87 2.12 -6.26
C GLU A 131 14.29 2.77 -5.01
N VAL A 132 14.78 2.38 -3.83
CA VAL A 132 14.38 2.99 -2.55
C VAL A 132 14.81 4.45 -2.49
N GLU A 133 16.02 4.77 -2.96
CA GLU A 133 16.47 6.17 -3.05
C GLU A 133 15.52 7.00 -3.93
N GLY A 134 15.15 6.51 -5.11
CA GLY A 134 14.20 7.19 -5.99
C GLY A 134 12.79 7.27 -5.40
N ALA A 135 12.37 6.27 -4.62
CA ALA A 135 11.07 6.29 -3.95
C ALA A 135 10.98 7.40 -2.89
N ILE A 136 12.06 7.61 -2.13
CA ILE A 136 12.16 8.68 -1.11
C ILE A 136 12.14 10.05 -1.80
N GLU A 137 12.93 10.25 -2.85
CA GLU A 137 12.96 11.51 -3.61
C GLU A 137 11.60 11.84 -4.21
N ALA A 138 10.98 10.88 -4.90
CA ALA A 138 9.67 11.07 -5.52
C ALA A 138 8.55 11.32 -4.48
N ALA A 139 8.58 10.61 -3.35
CA ALA A 139 7.62 10.83 -2.27
C ALA A 139 7.77 12.23 -1.66
N ARG A 140 9.02 12.70 -1.46
CA ARG A 140 9.29 14.06 -0.98
C ARG A 140 8.72 15.12 -1.91
N GLU A 141 8.95 14.99 -3.21
CA GLU A 141 8.47 15.93 -4.23
C GLU A 141 6.94 15.97 -4.26
N ARG A 142 6.28 14.79 -4.26
CA ARG A 142 4.84 14.69 -4.47
C ARG A 142 4.01 14.92 -3.22
N LEU A 143 4.48 14.46 -2.06
CA LEU A 143 3.71 14.51 -0.81
C LEU A 143 4.08 15.72 0.05
N GLY A 144 5.29 16.26 -0.11
CA GLY A 144 5.79 17.35 0.72
C GLY A 144 5.01 18.66 0.57
N GLY A 145 4.45 18.94 -0.63
CA GLY A 145 3.63 20.12 -0.88
C GLY A 145 4.23 21.44 -0.37
N VAL A 146 3.38 22.40 -0.01
CA VAL A 146 3.80 23.64 0.65
C VAL A 146 3.86 23.41 2.16
N GLY A 147 5.06 23.12 2.67
CA GLY A 147 5.36 23.15 4.10
C GLY A 147 4.96 21.92 4.93
N ARG A 148 4.54 20.80 4.32
CA ARG A 148 4.28 19.57 5.09
C ARG A 148 5.59 18.92 5.51
N ARG A 149 5.63 18.44 6.75
CA ARG A 149 6.66 17.57 7.29
C ARG A 149 6.32 16.11 6.97
N LEU A 150 7.28 15.37 6.44
CA LEU A 150 7.16 13.96 6.15
C LEU A 150 7.90 13.14 7.20
N VAL A 151 7.23 12.11 7.71
CA VAL A 151 7.84 11.12 8.61
C VAL A 151 7.87 9.77 7.91
N TYR A 152 9.03 9.34 7.44
CA TYR A 152 9.20 8.04 6.79
C TYR A 152 9.11 6.91 7.79
N VAL A 153 8.09 6.06 7.66
CA VAL A 153 7.85 4.92 8.54
C VAL A 153 8.14 3.63 7.79
N ALA A 154 9.09 2.84 8.28
CA ALA A 154 9.52 1.62 7.61
C ALA A 154 9.80 0.46 8.57
N ASP A 155 9.69 -0.76 8.05
CA ASP A 155 10.02 -1.97 8.81
C ASP A 155 11.53 -2.30 8.76
N ARG A 156 11.92 -3.41 9.38
CA ARG A 156 13.31 -3.89 9.43
C ARG A 156 13.96 -4.17 8.08
N GLY A 157 13.19 -4.31 7.00
CA GLY A 157 13.72 -4.40 5.64
C GLY A 157 14.48 -3.14 5.21
N PHE A 158 14.20 -2.02 5.86
CA PHE A 158 14.79 -0.70 5.60
C PHE A 158 15.74 -0.23 6.71
N ASP A 159 16.21 -1.15 7.57
CA ASP A 159 17.26 -0.88 8.56
C ASP A 159 18.62 -0.68 7.86
N ASP A 160 18.76 0.43 7.16
CA ASP A 160 19.91 0.80 6.32
C ASP A 160 20.32 2.26 6.57
N ARG A 161 21.61 2.47 6.80
CA ARG A 161 22.18 3.81 7.04
C ARG A 161 22.00 4.80 5.89
N LYS A 162 21.95 4.30 4.65
CA LYS A 162 21.74 5.15 3.47
C LYS A 162 20.32 5.71 3.47
N VAL A 163 19.35 4.89 3.86
CA VAL A 163 17.94 5.32 4.01
C VAL A 163 17.86 6.42 5.06
N PHE A 164 18.46 6.22 6.25
CA PHE A 164 18.46 7.25 7.29
C PHE A 164 19.13 8.54 6.82
N GLY A 165 20.32 8.41 6.22
CA GLY A 165 21.08 9.56 5.73
C GLY A 165 20.35 10.34 4.66
N GLN A 166 19.66 9.67 3.73
CA GLN A 166 18.93 10.32 2.65
C GLN A 166 17.68 11.05 3.15
N VAL A 167 16.88 10.42 4.02
CA VAL A 167 15.69 11.06 4.62
C VAL A 167 16.10 12.34 5.35
N LEU A 168 17.14 12.27 6.18
CA LEU A 168 17.66 13.43 6.91
C LEU A 168 18.26 14.50 5.97
N ALA A 169 18.94 14.11 4.90
CA ALA A 169 19.50 15.04 3.92
C ALA A 169 18.40 15.82 3.17
N LEU A 170 17.19 15.28 3.06
CA LEU A 170 16.02 15.95 2.51
C LEU A 170 15.29 16.84 3.53
N GLY A 171 15.79 16.92 4.78
CA GLY A 171 15.17 17.67 5.86
C GLY A 171 13.93 17.01 6.45
N GLU A 172 13.74 15.70 6.20
CA GLU A 172 12.59 14.94 6.67
C GLU A 172 12.96 14.02 7.85
N GLU A 173 11.93 13.46 8.49
CA GLU A 173 12.08 12.65 9.69
C GLU A 173 11.81 11.17 9.40
N PHE A 174 12.23 10.25 10.27
CA PHE A 174 11.91 8.83 10.12
C PHE A 174 11.57 8.14 11.44
N VAL A 175 10.80 7.06 11.33
CA VAL A 175 10.60 6.02 12.36
C VAL A 175 10.83 4.67 11.70
N VAL A 176 11.97 4.04 11.96
CA VAL A 176 12.33 2.75 11.36
C VAL A 176 12.47 1.68 12.44
N ARG A 177 11.81 0.53 12.24
CA ARG A 177 12.08 -0.64 13.08
C ARG A 177 13.44 -1.21 12.72
N VAL A 178 14.36 -1.22 13.68
CA VAL A 178 15.71 -1.74 13.50
C VAL A 178 15.87 -3.12 14.16
N TYR A 179 16.88 -3.86 13.72
CA TYR A 179 17.26 -5.16 14.27
C TYR A 179 18.78 -5.38 14.30
N ARG A 180 19.54 -4.59 13.53
CA ARG A 180 21.00 -4.65 13.53
C ARG A 180 21.54 -4.12 14.84
N ASP A 181 22.50 -4.83 15.42
CA ASP A 181 23.21 -4.34 16.59
C ASP A 181 24.27 -3.31 16.16
N ARG A 182 23.93 -2.02 16.31
CA ARG A 182 24.77 -0.90 15.89
C ARG A 182 25.66 -0.46 17.05
N LYS A 183 26.90 -0.08 16.75
CA LYS A 183 27.78 0.58 17.73
C LYS A 183 27.26 1.98 18.01
N LEU A 184 27.31 2.38 19.27
CA LEU A 184 26.91 3.71 19.73
C LEU A 184 28.12 4.62 19.91
N GLY A 185 27.94 5.93 19.73
CA GLY A 185 29.00 6.94 19.89
C GLY A 185 29.59 6.97 21.31
N GLU A 186 28.75 6.75 22.33
CA GLU A 186 29.14 6.65 23.75
C GLU A 186 29.81 5.30 24.12
N GLY A 187 30.03 4.42 23.14
CA GLY A 187 30.47 3.04 23.36
C GLY A 187 29.32 2.09 23.68
N GLY A 188 29.58 0.78 23.55
CA GLY A 188 28.54 -0.24 23.66
C GLY A 188 27.75 -0.45 22.37
N SER A 189 26.56 -1.06 22.50
CA SER A 189 25.77 -1.50 21.35
C SER A 189 24.27 -1.24 21.55
N LEU A 190 23.57 -1.01 20.43
CA LEU A 190 22.14 -0.73 20.40
C LEU A 190 21.32 -1.86 21.04
N ALA A 191 21.70 -3.11 20.81
CA ALA A 191 21.03 -4.27 21.40
C ALA A 191 21.18 -4.29 22.93
N LYS A 192 22.36 -3.92 23.46
CA LYS A 192 22.57 -3.82 24.90
C LYS A 192 21.65 -2.76 25.51
N VAL A 193 21.61 -1.56 24.92
CA VAL A 193 20.72 -0.48 25.35
C VAL A 193 19.25 -0.93 25.28
N ALA A 194 18.83 -1.52 24.16
CA ALA A 194 17.46 -1.96 23.98
C ALA A 194 17.04 -3.05 24.99
N SER A 195 17.95 -3.96 25.34
CA SER A 195 17.69 -5.04 26.30
C SER A 195 17.55 -4.56 27.74
N SER A 196 18.27 -3.50 28.13
CA SER A 196 18.27 -2.95 29.48
C SER A 196 17.34 -1.74 29.67
N LEU A 197 16.70 -1.25 28.60
CA LEU A 197 15.85 -0.06 28.66
C LEU A 197 14.60 -0.34 29.51
N ALA A 198 14.36 0.49 30.52
CA ALA A 198 13.11 0.46 31.27
C ALA A 198 11.94 0.88 30.37
N LEU A 199 10.81 0.19 30.50
CA LEU A 199 9.58 0.46 29.73
C LEU A 199 8.46 0.96 30.66
N PRO A 200 8.61 2.14 31.28
CA PRO A 200 7.70 2.60 32.34
C PRO A 200 6.31 2.98 31.81
N CYS A 201 6.19 3.30 30.52
CA CYS A 201 4.94 3.73 29.93
C CYS A 201 4.15 2.50 29.47
N GLY A 202 2.83 2.53 29.69
CA GLY A 202 1.94 1.48 29.19
C GLY A 202 0.64 2.06 28.69
N GLU A 203 0.17 1.58 27.54
CA GLU A 203 -1.07 2.03 26.89
C GLU A 203 -1.89 0.84 26.40
N GLU A 204 -3.21 1.00 26.44
CA GLU A 204 -4.12 0.04 25.83
C GLU A 204 -4.39 0.43 24.39
N VAL A 205 -4.21 -0.52 23.49
CA VAL A 205 -4.49 -0.35 22.07
C VAL A 205 -5.30 -1.52 21.54
N GLU A 206 -6.05 -1.28 20.48
CA GLU A 206 -6.71 -2.36 19.76
C GLU A 206 -5.76 -2.91 18.69
N LEU A 207 -5.44 -4.20 18.78
CA LEU A 207 -4.54 -4.90 17.84
C LEU A 207 -5.17 -6.21 17.39
N ARG A 208 -4.80 -6.66 16.18
CA ARG A 208 -5.20 -7.97 15.67
C ARG A 208 -4.25 -9.06 16.17
N VAL A 209 -4.74 -9.93 17.06
CA VAL A 209 -4.00 -11.07 17.63
C VAL A 209 -4.74 -12.35 17.27
N GLY A 210 -4.03 -13.36 16.77
CA GLY A 210 -4.67 -14.63 16.37
C GLY A 210 -5.82 -14.49 15.35
N GLY A 211 -5.82 -13.41 14.56
CA GLY A 211 -6.87 -13.11 13.59
C GLY A 211 -8.06 -12.31 14.11
N ARG A 212 -8.16 -12.03 15.42
CA ARG A 212 -9.24 -11.24 16.04
C ARG A 212 -8.70 -9.92 16.59
N TYR A 213 -9.52 -8.87 16.56
CA TYR A 213 -9.18 -7.62 17.24
C TYR A 213 -9.44 -7.76 18.73
N GLN A 214 -8.50 -7.32 19.54
CA GLN A 214 -8.58 -7.33 20.99
C GLN A 214 -7.84 -6.13 21.56
N ARG A 215 -8.34 -5.63 22.69
CA ARG A 215 -7.62 -4.64 23.50
C ARG A 215 -6.43 -5.34 24.14
N VAL A 216 -5.24 -4.80 23.92
CA VAL A 216 -3.99 -5.31 24.49
C VAL A 216 -3.17 -4.18 25.03
N ARG A 217 -2.39 -4.46 26.07
CA ARG A 217 -1.46 -3.51 26.64
C ARG A 217 -0.12 -3.59 25.92
N LEU A 218 0.39 -2.43 25.50
CA LEU A 218 1.78 -2.27 25.08
C LEU A 218 2.55 -1.52 26.16
N HIS A 219 3.86 -1.75 26.23
CA HIS A 219 4.79 -1.05 27.11
C HIS A 219 5.93 -0.44 26.32
N PHE A 220 6.34 0.77 26.66
CA PHE A 220 7.44 1.43 25.96
C PHE A 220 8.29 2.32 26.86
N GLY A 221 9.49 2.58 26.39
CA GLY A 221 10.47 3.50 26.96
C GLY A 221 11.39 4.00 25.86
N TRP A 222 12.15 5.05 26.15
CA TRP A 222 13.02 5.68 25.16
C TRP A 222 14.36 6.10 25.77
N ARG A 223 15.35 6.28 24.89
CA ARG A 223 16.65 6.85 25.22
C ARG A 223 17.25 7.55 24.00
N GLU A 224 17.87 8.71 24.22
CA GLU A 224 18.72 9.33 23.21
C GLU A 224 19.95 8.45 22.97
N VAL A 225 20.28 8.21 21.71
CA VAL A 225 21.41 7.39 21.28
C VAL A 225 22.16 8.09 20.16
N GLU A 226 23.48 7.95 20.17
CA GLU A 226 24.29 8.39 19.04
C GLU A 226 24.59 7.20 18.12
N VAL A 227 24.06 7.21 16.91
CA VAL A 227 24.24 6.15 15.91
C VAL A 227 24.87 6.75 14.66
N GLU A 228 26.06 6.26 14.30
CA GLU A 228 26.80 6.71 13.12
C GLU A 228 27.02 8.24 13.08
N GLY A 229 27.37 8.82 14.23
CA GLY A 229 27.63 10.27 14.37
C GLY A 229 26.38 11.13 14.37
N ARG A 230 25.18 10.54 14.50
CA ARG A 230 23.90 11.25 14.56
C ARG A 230 23.23 11.02 15.89
N ARG A 231 22.76 12.09 16.53
CA ARG A 231 21.89 12.01 17.71
C ARG A 231 20.48 11.67 17.27
N LEU A 232 19.99 10.53 17.73
CA LEU A 232 18.68 9.96 17.41
C LEU A 232 18.04 9.48 18.71
N HIS A 233 16.79 9.03 18.63
CA HIS A 233 16.12 8.37 19.76
C HIS A 233 15.86 6.90 19.44
N LEU A 234 16.12 6.04 20.41
CA LEU A 234 15.65 4.66 20.40
C LEU A 234 14.41 4.58 21.28
N VAL A 235 13.26 4.23 20.69
CA VAL A 235 12.03 3.87 21.40
C VAL A 235 11.89 2.36 21.35
N VAL A 236 11.93 1.70 22.51
CA VAL A 236 11.65 0.26 22.61
C VAL A 236 10.20 0.10 23.01
N CYS A 237 9.45 -0.68 22.24
CA CYS A 237 8.07 -1.03 22.53
C CYS A 237 7.92 -2.55 22.58
N ARG A 238 7.19 -3.04 23.58
CA ARG A 238 6.84 -4.45 23.75
C ARG A 238 5.33 -4.61 23.82
N VAL A 239 4.80 -5.46 22.95
CA VAL A 239 3.41 -5.92 22.95
C VAL A 239 3.38 -7.40 23.34
N PRO A 240 3.20 -7.75 24.63
CA PRO A 240 3.28 -9.15 25.11
C PRO A 240 2.35 -10.11 24.35
N ALA A 241 1.15 -9.66 23.98
CA ALA A 241 0.17 -10.45 23.23
C ALA A 241 0.65 -10.89 21.84
N LEU A 242 1.69 -10.27 21.27
CA LEU A 242 2.29 -10.63 19.99
C LEU A 242 3.57 -11.48 20.13
N GLY A 243 3.95 -11.86 21.37
CA GLY A 243 5.17 -12.58 21.67
C GLY A 243 6.41 -11.90 21.06
N ARG A 244 7.32 -12.68 20.49
CA ARG A 244 8.55 -12.17 19.84
C ARG A 244 8.29 -11.15 18.72
N ARG A 245 7.12 -11.19 18.06
CA ARG A 245 6.78 -10.23 16.98
C ARG A 245 6.44 -8.85 17.53
N GLY A 246 6.04 -8.78 18.80
CA GLY A 246 5.67 -7.57 19.52
C GLY A 246 6.83 -6.79 20.11
N GLU A 247 8.08 -7.23 19.95
CA GLU A 247 9.26 -6.47 20.36
C GLU A 247 9.75 -5.59 19.21
N TRP A 248 9.61 -4.28 19.38
CA TRP A 248 9.95 -3.26 18.38
C TRP A 248 11.04 -2.37 18.94
N TRP A 249 12.16 -2.30 18.23
CA TRP A 249 13.20 -1.30 18.44
C TRP A 249 13.02 -0.26 17.35
N LEU A 250 12.52 0.91 17.72
CA LEU A 250 12.20 1.98 16.79
C LEU A 250 13.30 3.03 16.90
N LEU A 251 14.14 3.11 15.87
CA LEU A 251 15.08 4.21 15.74
C LEU A 251 14.38 5.35 15.03
N THR A 252 14.44 6.54 15.60
CA THR A 252 13.74 7.71 15.09
C THR A 252 14.62 8.96 15.17
N SER A 253 14.45 9.84 14.20
CA SER A 253 15.03 11.18 14.22
C SER A 253 14.12 12.21 14.90
N LEU A 254 12.85 11.87 15.11
CA LEU A 254 11.92 12.70 15.89
C LEU A 254 12.47 12.94 17.31
N PRO A 255 12.26 14.14 17.87
CA PRO A 255 12.61 14.42 19.27
C PRO A 255 11.74 13.58 20.21
N VAL A 256 12.35 13.05 21.29
CA VAL A 256 11.64 12.29 22.33
C VAL A 256 12.08 12.74 23.73
N ARG A 257 11.43 13.79 24.22
CA ARG A 257 11.62 14.48 25.50
C ARG A 257 10.74 13.92 26.61
N GLY A 258 9.70 13.17 26.26
CA GLY A 258 8.70 12.71 27.21
C GLY A 258 7.83 11.56 26.70
N ARG A 259 6.91 11.14 27.55
CA ARG A 259 5.97 10.04 27.28
C ARG A 259 5.16 10.28 26.00
N GLU A 260 4.64 11.49 25.81
CA GLU A 260 3.73 11.81 24.70
C GLU A 260 4.44 11.67 23.35
N GLU A 261 5.63 12.26 23.21
CA GLU A 261 6.45 12.14 21.99
C GLU A 261 6.88 10.68 21.74
N ALA A 262 7.20 9.91 22.80
CA ALA A 262 7.48 8.48 22.66
C ALA A 262 6.25 7.68 22.20
N ALA A 263 5.06 8.02 22.71
CA ALA A 263 3.79 7.41 22.28
C ALA A 263 3.49 7.72 20.81
N GLN A 264 3.78 8.94 20.35
CA GLN A 264 3.64 9.33 18.94
C GLN A 264 4.51 8.47 18.02
N VAL A 265 5.76 8.19 18.41
CA VAL A 265 6.66 7.28 17.65
C VAL A 265 6.08 5.87 17.57
N VAL A 266 5.55 5.35 18.69
CA VAL A 266 4.91 4.03 18.72
C VAL A 266 3.67 3.99 17.85
N GLU A 267 2.82 5.03 17.91
CA GLU A 267 1.61 5.11 17.10
C GLU A 267 1.93 5.27 15.61
N ALA A 268 2.90 6.11 15.25
CA ALA A 268 3.37 6.24 13.87
C ALA A 268 3.79 4.88 13.29
N TYR A 269 4.57 4.09 14.05
CA TYR A 269 4.94 2.75 13.64
C TYR A 269 3.75 1.76 13.59
N ARG A 270 2.78 1.90 14.49
CA ARG A 270 1.53 1.11 14.47
C ARG A 270 0.72 1.38 13.20
N ARG A 271 0.60 2.66 12.81
CA ARG A 271 -0.11 3.10 11.59
C ARG A 271 0.54 2.61 10.31
N ARG A 272 1.81 2.17 10.35
CA ARG A 272 2.45 1.46 9.23
C ARG A 272 1.61 0.29 8.73
N TRP A 273 0.87 -0.43 9.57
CA TRP A 273 0.03 -1.55 9.14
C TRP A 273 -1.08 -1.20 8.15
N GLU A 274 -1.41 0.09 7.96
CA GLU A 274 -2.30 0.51 6.88
C GLU A 274 -1.74 0.12 5.50
N VAL A 275 -0.41 0.10 5.31
CA VAL A 275 0.21 -0.37 4.06
C VAL A 275 -0.07 -1.86 3.80
N GLU A 276 -0.11 -2.69 4.85
CA GLU A 276 -0.44 -4.12 4.72
C GLU A 276 -1.91 -4.31 4.33
N ARG A 277 -2.81 -3.47 4.85
CA ARG A 277 -4.22 -3.45 4.44
C ARG A 277 -4.34 -3.04 2.98
N PHE A 278 -3.61 -2.01 2.55
CA PHE A 278 -3.58 -1.54 1.16
C PHE A 278 -3.05 -2.63 0.20
N PHE A 279 -1.95 -3.29 0.53
CA PHE A 279 -1.45 -4.42 -0.27
C PHE A 279 -2.42 -5.59 -0.32
N ARG A 280 -3.15 -5.87 0.76
CA ARG A 280 -4.18 -6.91 0.76
C ARG A 280 -5.38 -6.55 -0.10
N LEU A 281 -5.76 -5.28 -0.14
CA LEU A 281 -6.77 -4.77 -1.08
C LEU A 281 -6.32 -5.00 -2.52
N LEU A 282 -5.08 -4.65 -2.86
CA LEU A 282 -4.53 -4.89 -4.20
C LEU A 282 -4.50 -6.38 -4.57
N LYS A 283 -3.93 -7.23 -3.70
CA LYS A 283 -3.72 -8.65 -4.00
C LYS A 283 -5.01 -9.45 -3.97
N THR A 284 -5.73 -9.40 -2.86
CA THR A 284 -6.92 -10.22 -2.63
C THR A 284 -8.19 -9.56 -3.16
N GLY A 285 -8.31 -8.23 -3.04
CA GLY A 285 -9.50 -7.51 -3.50
C GLY A 285 -9.52 -7.32 -5.01
N LEU A 286 -8.44 -6.76 -5.56
CA LEU A 286 -8.33 -6.41 -6.98
C LEU A 286 -7.60 -7.47 -7.84
N GLY A 287 -7.17 -8.57 -7.22
CA GLY A 287 -6.56 -9.69 -7.93
C GLY A 287 -5.20 -9.36 -8.55
N LEU A 288 -4.38 -8.49 -7.93
CA LEU A 288 -3.07 -8.08 -8.47
C LEU A 288 -2.23 -9.29 -8.95
N GLU A 289 -2.25 -10.40 -8.23
CA GLU A 289 -1.45 -11.60 -8.58
C GLU A 289 -2.08 -12.47 -9.67
N THR A 290 -3.27 -12.13 -10.18
CA THR A 290 -3.99 -12.95 -11.19
C THR A 290 -3.66 -12.59 -12.63
N PHE A 291 -2.94 -11.48 -12.89
CA PHE A 291 -2.65 -11.03 -14.25
C PHE A 291 -1.92 -12.11 -15.08
N GLN A 292 -2.22 -12.13 -16.38
CA GLN A 292 -1.66 -13.10 -17.34
C GLN A 292 -0.92 -12.45 -18.52
N VAL A 293 -0.84 -11.11 -18.54
CA VAL A 293 0.03 -10.40 -19.49
C VAL A 293 1.49 -10.74 -19.19
N ARG A 294 2.31 -10.94 -20.24
CA ARG A 294 3.68 -11.45 -20.11
C ARG A 294 4.78 -10.39 -20.17
N GLY A 295 4.58 -9.34 -20.97
CA GLY A 295 5.59 -8.30 -21.15
C GLY A 295 5.61 -7.31 -20.00
N LEU A 296 6.79 -6.92 -19.54
CA LEU A 296 6.99 -6.12 -18.33
C LEU A 296 6.26 -4.77 -18.39
N ALA A 297 6.36 -4.05 -19.51
CA ALA A 297 5.62 -2.80 -19.71
C ALA A 297 4.10 -2.98 -19.62
N ARG A 298 3.57 -4.10 -20.12
CA ARG A 298 2.13 -4.43 -20.01
C ARG A 298 1.75 -4.75 -18.56
N ILE A 299 2.61 -5.49 -17.85
CA ILE A 299 2.41 -5.82 -16.44
C ILE A 299 2.36 -4.51 -15.62
N ARG A 300 3.36 -3.63 -15.76
CA ARG A 300 3.41 -2.34 -15.05
C ARG A 300 2.15 -1.50 -15.26
N LYS A 301 1.61 -1.44 -16.49
CA LYS A 301 0.35 -0.73 -16.78
C LYS A 301 -0.86 -1.36 -16.08
N VAL A 302 -0.94 -2.69 -16.01
CA VAL A 302 -1.99 -3.37 -15.22
C VAL A 302 -1.85 -2.99 -13.76
N VAL A 303 -0.63 -3.07 -13.20
CA VAL A 303 -0.36 -2.69 -11.80
C VAL A 303 -0.74 -1.23 -11.52
N ALA A 304 -0.38 -0.30 -12.40
CA ALA A 304 -0.75 1.11 -12.31
C ALA A 304 -2.26 1.33 -12.26
N VAL A 305 -3.04 0.67 -13.13
CA VAL A 305 -4.50 0.74 -13.10
C VAL A 305 -5.07 0.22 -11.78
N LEU A 306 -4.53 -0.88 -11.25
CA LEU A 306 -4.99 -1.44 -9.97
C LEU A 306 -4.59 -0.57 -8.77
N LEU A 307 -3.43 0.09 -8.81
CA LEU A 307 -3.01 1.06 -7.80
C LEU A 307 -3.96 2.24 -7.74
N GLY A 308 -4.31 2.84 -8.88
CA GLY A 308 -5.31 3.92 -8.93
C GLY A 308 -6.67 3.49 -8.39
N LEU A 309 -7.12 2.27 -8.72
CA LEU A 309 -8.36 1.70 -8.17
C LEU A 309 -8.28 1.48 -6.66
N ALA A 310 -7.14 1.02 -6.13
CA ALA A 310 -6.98 0.81 -4.70
C ALA A 310 -7.00 2.13 -3.92
N VAL A 311 -6.35 3.18 -4.43
CA VAL A 311 -6.40 4.54 -3.85
C VAL A 311 -7.83 5.06 -3.87
N PHE A 312 -8.55 4.93 -4.99
CA PHE A 312 -9.96 5.31 -5.09
C PHE A 312 -10.84 4.58 -4.05
N LEU A 313 -10.72 3.26 -3.95
CA LEU A 313 -11.49 2.48 -2.99
C LEU A 313 -11.15 2.83 -1.53
N TRP A 314 -9.89 3.15 -1.26
CA TRP A 314 -9.45 3.63 0.05
C TRP A 314 -10.12 4.96 0.40
N GLU A 315 -10.20 5.88 -0.56
CA GLU A 315 -10.88 7.16 -0.36
C GLU A 315 -12.38 6.97 -0.09
N VAL A 316 -13.03 6.09 -0.86
CA VAL A 316 -14.45 5.74 -0.62
C VAL A 316 -14.68 5.13 0.76
N GLU A 317 -13.73 4.35 1.29
CA GLU A 317 -13.79 3.83 2.67
C GLU A 317 -13.78 4.95 3.71
N ARG A 318 -13.16 6.09 3.40
CA ARG A 318 -13.04 7.25 4.30
C ARG A 318 -14.16 8.27 4.14
N LEU A 319 -14.96 8.19 3.07
CA LEU A 319 -16.12 9.06 2.90
C LEU A 319 -17.11 8.91 4.07
N GLY A 320 -17.60 10.03 4.56
CA GLY A 320 -18.68 10.09 5.54
C GLY A 320 -20.07 10.24 4.92
N ASP A 321 -20.20 9.98 3.61
CA ASP A 321 -21.38 10.36 2.82
C ASP A 321 -22.37 9.19 2.60
N PRO A 322 -23.61 9.49 2.12
CA PRO A 322 -24.61 8.47 1.84
C PRO A 322 -24.20 7.43 0.78
N PHE A 323 -23.26 7.77 -0.12
CA PHE A 323 -22.82 6.86 -1.17
C PHE A 323 -22.04 5.69 -0.59
N LYS A 324 -21.17 5.93 0.41
CA LYS A 324 -20.53 4.83 1.17
C LYS A 324 -21.57 3.91 1.82
N GLY A 325 -22.57 4.50 2.47
CA GLY A 325 -23.65 3.74 3.12
C GLY A 325 -24.40 2.82 2.13
N PHE A 326 -24.73 3.36 0.96
CA PHE A 326 -25.35 2.60 -0.13
C PHE A 326 -24.46 1.44 -0.62
N LEU A 327 -23.16 1.68 -0.81
CA LEU A 327 -22.23 0.62 -1.21
C LEU A 327 -22.08 -0.47 -0.16
N LEU A 328 -22.06 -0.13 1.13
CA LEU A 328 -22.02 -1.11 2.22
C LEU A 328 -23.28 -1.98 2.24
N GLN A 329 -24.45 -1.36 2.07
CA GLN A 329 -25.72 -2.08 1.97
C GLN A 329 -25.73 -3.02 0.76
N LEU A 330 -25.33 -2.52 -0.43
CA LEU A 330 -25.17 -3.36 -1.61
C LEU A 330 -24.14 -4.47 -1.39
N GLY A 331 -23.07 -4.21 -0.64
CA GLY A 331 -22.04 -5.19 -0.26
C GLY A 331 -22.54 -6.27 0.70
N GLY A 332 -23.75 -6.13 1.24
CA GLY A 332 -24.34 -7.06 2.19
C GLY A 332 -23.80 -6.89 3.61
N LYS A 333 -23.54 -5.65 4.04
CA LYS A 333 -23.27 -5.33 5.44
C LYS A 333 -24.45 -5.83 6.29
N LEU A 334 -24.14 -6.62 7.33
CA LEU A 334 -25.10 -7.25 8.23
C LEU A 334 -25.59 -6.31 9.35
N GLY A 335 -24.86 -5.23 9.63
CA GLY A 335 -25.22 -4.27 10.69
C GLY A 335 -24.83 -4.73 12.09
N LEU A 336 -23.93 -5.71 12.21
CA LEU A 336 -23.44 -6.18 13.50
C LEU A 336 -22.49 -5.14 14.13
N PRO A 337 -22.52 -4.92 15.45
CA PRO A 337 -21.60 -3.96 16.11
C PRO A 337 -20.11 -4.27 15.90
N SER A 338 -19.77 -5.53 15.64
CA SER A 338 -18.40 -5.99 15.39
C SER A 338 -18.00 -5.95 13.90
N GLU A 339 -18.95 -5.69 12.99
CA GLU A 339 -18.71 -5.65 11.56
C GLU A 339 -18.12 -4.30 11.15
N ARG A 340 -16.94 -4.35 10.54
CA ARG A 340 -16.22 -3.15 10.09
C ARG A 340 -16.56 -2.82 8.65
N ASP A 341 -16.55 -1.52 8.36
CA ASP A 341 -16.66 -0.97 7.01
C ASP A 341 -15.36 -1.16 6.25
N GLY A 342 -15.06 -2.40 5.91
CA GLY A 342 -13.83 -2.76 5.21
C GLY A 342 -13.95 -2.56 3.70
N PRO A 343 -12.80 -2.43 3.01
CA PRO A 343 -12.76 -2.14 1.58
C PRO A 343 -13.34 -3.29 0.72
N TYR A 344 -13.41 -4.51 1.27
CA TYR A 344 -14.03 -5.66 0.60
C TYR A 344 -15.56 -5.54 0.50
N LEU A 345 -16.23 -4.98 1.51
CA LEU A 345 -17.68 -4.76 1.46
C LEU A 345 -18.00 -3.69 0.41
N LEU A 346 -17.23 -2.60 0.42
CA LEU A 346 -17.35 -1.51 -0.56
C LEU A 346 -17.10 -2.01 -1.98
N LEU A 347 -16.01 -2.76 -2.19
CA LEU A 347 -15.70 -3.37 -3.47
C LEU A 347 -16.84 -4.27 -3.95
N ARG A 348 -17.40 -5.12 -3.08
CA ARG A 348 -18.54 -5.99 -3.44
C ARG A 348 -19.78 -5.17 -3.81
N GLY A 349 -20.09 -4.12 -3.05
CA GLY A 349 -21.19 -3.22 -3.35
C GLY A 349 -21.02 -2.54 -4.71
N LEU A 350 -19.81 -2.07 -5.00
CA LEU A 350 -19.50 -1.40 -6.25
C LEU A 350 -19.53 -2.37 -7.45
N VAL A 351 -19.04 -3.60 -7.28
CA VAL A 351 -19.19 -4.68 -8.28
C VAL A 351 -20.67 -4.97 -8.55
N ARG A 352 -21.50 -5.08 -7.51
CA ARG A 352 -22.95 -5.31 -7.66
C ARG A 352 -23.63 -4.15 -8.39
N LEU A 353 -23.29 -2.91 -8.06
CA LEU A 353 -23.80 -1.72 -8.73
C LEU A 353 -23.44 -1.72 -10.23
N LEU A 354 -22.17 -1.95 -10.56
CA LEU A 354 -21.71 -2.00 -11.95
C LEU A 354 -22.37 -3.15 -12.73
N ASN A 355 -22.51 -4.32 -12.12
CA ASN A 355 -23.19 -5.46 -12.75
C ASN A 355 -24.69 -5.18 -12.96
N TYR A 356 -25.33 -4.46 -12.05
CA TYR A 356 -26.71 -3.99 -12.22
C TYR A 356 -26.83 -3.04 -13.42
N GLU A 357 -25.95 -2.03 -13.52
CA GLU A 357 -25.93 -1.12 -14.68
C GLU A 357 -25.75 -1.86 -16.00
N VAL A 358 -24.79 -2.80 -16.04
CA VAL A 358 -24.53 -3.66 -17.21
C VAL A 358 -25.78 -4.46 -17.59
N THR A 359 -26.44 -5.05 -16.59
CA THR A 359 -27.65 -5.88 -16.81
C THR A 359 -28.81 -5.03 -17.32
N GLN A 360 -29.01 -3.83 -16.74
CA GLN A 360 -30.04 -2.90 -17.19
C GLN A 360 -29.83 -2.48 -18.64
N GLU A 361 -28.60 -2.21 -19.04
CA GLU A 361 -28.27 -1.86 -20.41
C GLU A 361 -28.55 -2.99 -21.39
N LEU A 362 -28.15 -4.23 -21.07
CA LEU A 362 -28.43 -5.42 -21.88
C LEU A 362 -29.94 -5.66 -22.03
N LEU A 363 -30.71 -5.50 -20.96
CA LEU A 363 -32.17 -5.64 -21.00
C LEU A 363 -32.82 -4.54 -21.86
N LYS A 364 -32.33 -3.29 -21.79
CA LYS A 364 -32.80 -2.19 -22.64
C LYS A 364 -32.51 -2.47 -24.12
N GLN A 365 -31.31 -2.96 -24.46
CA GLN A 365 -30.95 -3.35 -25.82
C GLN A 365 -31.83 -4.49 -26.34
N ALA A 366 -32.08 -5.52 -25.52
CA ALA A 366 -32.96 -6.63 -25.88
C ALA A 366 -34.41 -6.18 -26.14
N LYS A 367 -34.91 -5.20 -25.38
CA LYS A 367 -36.25 -4.63 -25.58
C LYS A 367 -36.33 -3.67 -26.78
N GLY A 368 -35.26 -2.93 -27.07
CA GLY A 368 -35.17 -2.01 -28.22
C GLY A 368 -34.90 -2.72 -29.56
N GLY A 369 -34.30 -3.91 -29.53
CA GLY A 369 -34.02 -4.74 -30.70
C GLY A 369 -35.10 -5.80 -30.94
N ARG A 370 -36.26 -5.42 -31.50
CA ARG A 370 -37.08 -6.40 -32.22
C ARG A 370 -36.29 -6.88 -33.43
N GLY A 371 -35.77 -8.12 -33.41
CA GLY A 371 -35.39 -8.82 -34.64
C GLY A 371 -34.03 -9.52 -34.72
N ARG A 372 -33.33 -9.84 -33.62
CA ARG A 372 -32.27 -10.87 -33.69
C ARG A 372 -32.43 -11.87 -32.55
N SER A 373 -33.01 -13.03 -32.87
CA SER A 373 -33.07 -14.18 -31.99
C SER A 373 -31.65 -14.60 -31.62
N PHE A 374 -31.42 -14.84 -30.33
CA PHE A 374 -30.28 -15.62 -29.88
C PHE A 374 -30.55 -17.09 -30.24
N GLY A 375 -30.01 -17.50 -31.39
CA GLY A 375 -29.87 -18.90 -31.80
C GLY A 375 -28.41 -19.30 -31.73
#